data_AF-A0A815FWU7-F1
#
_entry.id   AF-A0A815FWU7-F1
#
_cell.length_a   1.000
_cell.length_b   1.000
_cell.length_c   1.000
_cell.angle_alpha   90.00
_cell.angle_beta   90.00
_cell.angle_gamma   90.00
#
_symmetry.space_group_name_H-M   'P 1'
#
loop_
_entity.id
_entity.type
_entity.pdbx_description
1 polymer ?
#
loop_
_entity_poly.entity_id
_entity_poly.type
_entity_poly.pdbx_seq_one_letter_code
_entity_poly.pdbx_strand_id
1 'polypeptide(L)'
;MSEIGILGIIQLIFLIFTILLALIYSIPIIFIRRFHTVNNIITANLCFAAICCAIYGTFLIITATFYPNVLYNSTICIIFNYFEVMPNLQVSLAIVEASVNRMCSTVYHTKPFLRTKKWATICIASQWSTGIILSLPTILFDESNCGEQLWRRIYKFIIIVIIPSIICLVNNIMIFKYVRSSTNRIQTSLENAKNNQQQHQHQHLSRRDLHLLRHMIVMFCIFVVGWSPINLYSVFVNVGSITSTIVSIFILLGDLSLLIDISNLFLYNHELRRYFREKICRRH
;
A
#
# COMPACT_ATOMS: atom_id res chain seq x y z
N MET A 1 -23.26 9.84 23.39
CA MET A 1 -22.61 8.96 22.39
C MET A 1 -21.47 8.26 23.10
N SER A 2 -21.39 6.93 23.08
CA SER A 2 -20.26 6.23 23.73
C SER A 2 -18.94 6.61 23.05
N GLU A 3 -17.82 6.54 23.76
CA GLU A 3 -16.48 6.82 23.21
C GLU A 3 -16.21 5.99 21.95
N ILE A 4 -16.70 4.74 21.93
CA ILE A 4 -16.65 3.82 20.79
C ILE A 4 -17.40 4.39 19.57
N GLY A 5 -18.54 5.05 19.80
CA GLY A 5 -19.28 5.72 18.73
C GLY A 5 -18.51 6.89 18.12
N ILE A 6 -17.79 7.67 18.93
CA ILE A 6 -16.95 8.78 18.42
C ILE A 6 -15.83 8.22 17.55
N LEU A 7 -15.11 7.20 18.02
CA LEU A 7 -14.01 6.58 17.28
C LEU A 7 -14.49 5.97 15.96
N GLY A 8 -15.64 5.29 15.94
CA GLY A 8 -16.23 4.74 14.72
C GLY A 8 -16.58 5.81 13.68
N ILE A 9 -17.06 6.99 14.10
CA ILE A 9 -17.33 8.11 13.18
C ILE A 9 -16.02 8.67 12.61
N ILE A 10 -15.00 8.87 13.43
CA ILE A 10 -13.68 9.35 12.95
C ILE A 10 -13.11 8.35 11.94
N GLN A 11 -13.23 7.05 12.23
CA GLN A 11 -12.82 5.99 11.34
C GLN A 11 -13.53 6.07 9.98
N LEU A 12 -14.86 6.20 9.99
CA LEU A 12 -15.65 6.37 8.77
C LEU A 12 -15.20 7.58 7.94
N ILE A 13 -14.89 8.70 8.61
CA ILE A 13 -14.37 9.91 7.96
C ILE A 13 -13.06 9.60 7.23
N PHE A 14 -12.09 8.96 7.90
CA PHE A 14 -10.81 8.61 7.26
C PHE A 14 -10.97 7.69 6.05
N LEU A 15 -11.85 6.69 6.15
CA LEU A 15 -12.13 5.76 5.05
C LEU A 15 -12.79 6.46 3.85
N ILE A 16 -13.79 7.32 4.10
CA ILE A 16 -14.43 8.12 3.04
C ILE A 16 -13.42 9.04 2.35
N PHE A 17 -12.59 9.76 3.13
CA PHE A 17 -11.54 10.61 2.56
C PHE A 17 -10.53 9.80 1.73
N THR A 18 -10.17 8.61 2.18
CA THR A 18 -9.29 7.69 1.44
C THR A 18 -9.90 7.32 0.08
N ILE A 19 -11.18 6.93 0.06
CA ILE A 19 -11.90 6.61 -1.19
C ILE A 19 -11.92 7.81 -2.13
N LEU A 20 -12.29 9.00 -1.62
CA LEU A 20 -12.37 10.22 -2.43
C LEU A 20 -11.01 10.59 -3.03
N LEU A 21 -9.95 10.61 -2.23
CA LEU A 21 -8.60 10.92 -2.72
C LEU A 21 -8.10 9.88 -3.73
N ALA A 22 -8.32 8.59 -3.47
CA ALA A 22 -7.93 7.52 -4.37
C ALA A 22 -8.70 7.58 -5.70
N LEU A 23 -9.98 7.96 -5.70
CA LEU A 23 -10.78 8.18 -6.91
C LEU A 23 -10.30 9.41 -7.69
N ILE A 24 -10.10 10.54 -7.01
CA ILE A 24 -9.56 11.76 -7.63
C ILE A 24 -8.24 11.46 -8.34
N TYR A 25 -7.40 10.61 -7.76
CA TYR A 25 -6.11 10.24 -8.33
C TYR A 25 -6.21 9.22 -9.49
N SER A 26 -7.02 8.17 -9.32
CA SER A 26 -7.12 7.06 -10.29
C SER A 26 -7.90 7.44 -11.55
N ILE A 27 -8.95 8.27 -11.46
CA ILE A 27 -9.79 8.66 -12.60
C ILE A 27 -8.97 9.28 -13.74
N PRO A 28 -8.15 10.34 -13.52
CA PRO A 28 -7.32 10.90 -14.59
C PRO A 28 -6.36 9.88 -15.20
N ILE A 29 -5.80 8.98 -14.40
CA ILE A 29 -4.86 7.95 -14.89
C ILE A 29 -5.60 6.99 -15.81
N ILE A 30 -6.82 6.59 -15.48
CA ILE A 30 -7.63 5.67 -16.29
C ILE A 30 -8.02 6.34 -17.61
N PHE A 31 -8.60 7.54 -17.55
CA PHE A 31 -9.23 8.17 -18.72
C PHE A 31 -8.30 8.97 -19.61
N ILE A 32 -7.15 9.46 -19.12
CA ILE A 32 -6.26 10.33 -19.90
C ILE A 32 -5.02 9.56 -20.33
N ARG A 33 -4.93 9.29 -21.63
CA ARG A 33 -3.83 8.52 -22.26
C ARG A 33 -2.43 9.03 -21.91
N ARG A 34 -2.26 10.34 -21.71
CA ARG A 34 -0.99 10.96 -21.29
C ARG A 34 -0.45 10.37 -19.99
N PHE A 35 -1.33 9.99 -19.07
CA PHE A 35 -0.95 9.45 -17.76
C PHE A 35 -0.72 7.94 -17.76
N HIS A 36 -0.82 7.23 -18.89
CA HIS A 36 -0.59 5.78 -18.96
C HIS A 36 0.90 5.41 -18.91
N THR A 37 1.66 5.95 -17.95
CA THR A 37 3.04 5.53 -17.66
C THR A 37 3.02 4.32 -16.71
N VAL A 38 4.08 3.52 -16.71
CA VAL A 38 4.18 2.33 -15.83
C VAL A 38 3.98 2.71 -14.35
N ASN A 39 4.64 3.77 -13.89
CA ASN A 39 4.53 4.21 -12.51
C ASN A 39 3.10 4.65 -12.15
N ASN A 40 2.42 5.36 -13.05
CA ASN A 40 1.03 5.77 -12.83
C ASN A 40 0.08 4.57 -12.83
N ILE A 41 0.30 3.57 -13.68
CA ILE A 41 -0.50 2.33 -13.70
C ILE A 41 -0.38 1.59 -12.36
N ILE A 42 0.85 1.43 -11.84
CA ILE A 42 1.09 0.81 -10.54
C ILE A 42 0.46 1.63 -9.41
N THR A 43 0.53 2.96 -9.51
CA THR A 43 -0.10 3.81 -8.50
C THR A 43 -1.62 3.72 -8.55
N ALA A 44 -2.21 3.63 -9.74
CA ALA A 44 -3.64 3.37 -9.88
C ALA A 44 -4.04 2.00 -9.30
N ASN A 45 -3.20 0.97 -9.43
CA ASN A 45 -3.41 -0.32 -8.77
C ASN A 45 -3.40 -0.19 -7.23
N LEU A 46 -2.44 0.53 -6.67
CA LEU A 46 -2.39 0.81 -5.23
C LEU A 46 -3.63 1.58 -4.75
N CYS A 47 -4.07 2.60 -5.51
CA CYS A 47 -5.32 3.30 -5.23
C CYS A 47 -6.53 2.37 -5.29
N PHE A 48 -6.58 1.46 -6.26
CA PHE A 48 -7.68 0.50 -6.38
C PHE A 48 -7.72 -0.48 -5.19
N ALA A 49 -6.56 -1.00 -4.77
CA ALA A 49 -6.46 -1.83 -3.56
C ALA A 49 -6.92 -1.07 -2.30
N ALA A 50 -6.51 0.20 -2.15
CA ALA A 50 -6.94 1.04 -1.04
C ALA A 50 -8.45 1.33 -1.06
N ILE A 51 -9.05 1.54 -2.25
CA ILE A 51 -10.51 1.69 -2.39
C ILE A 51 -11.22 0.41 -1.94
N CYS A 52 -10.78 -0.77 -2.38
CA CYS A 52 -11.35 -2.04 -1.95
C CYS A 52 -11.27 -2.21 -0.42
N CYS A 53 -10.10 -1.91 0.16
CA CYS A 53 -9.88 -1.93 1.60
C CYS A 53 -10.81 -0.98 2.35
N ALA A 54 -10.93 0.27 1.88
CA ALA A 54 -11.74 1.28 2.55
C ALA A 54 -13.25 1.04 2.40
N ILE A 55 -13.70 0.51 1.26
CA ILE A 55 -15.10 0.08 1.07
C ILE A 55 -15.43 -1.04 2.04
N TYR A 56 -14.56 -2.05 2.15
CA TYR A 56 -14.75 -3.14 3.11
C TYR A 56 -14.80 -2.62 4.55
N GLY A 57 -13.84 -1.78 4.96
CA GLY A 57 -13.83 -1.19 6.30
C GLY A 57 -15.10 -0.38 6.60
N THR A 58 -15.56 0.42 5.63
CA THR A 58 -16.81 1.19 5.74
C THR A 58 -18.01 0.27 5.94
N PHE A 59 -18.09 -0.79 5.12
CA PHE A 59 -19.15 -1.79 5.22
C PHE A 59 -19.13 -2.49 6.59
N LEU A 60 -17.95 -2.90 7.05
CA LEU A 60 -17.77 -3.54 8.36
C LEU A 60 -18.24 -2.65 9.51
N ILE A 61 -17.85 -1.36 9.53
CA ILE A 61 -18.28 -0.42 10.57
C ILE A 61 -19.80 -0.26 10.58
N ILE A 62 -20.41 -0.07 9.41
CA ILE A 62 -21.87 0.10 9.27
C ILE A 62 -22.59 -1.17 9.75
N THR A 63 -22.17 -2.34 9.29
CA THR A 63 -22.79 -3.61 9.70
C THR A 63 -22.61 -3.86 11.20
N ALA A 64 -21.41 -3.65 11.75
CA ALA A 64 -21.15 -3.83 13.18
C ALA A 64 -21.97 -2.87 14.07
N THR A 65 -22.22 -1.65 13.59
CA THR A 65 -22.95 -0.62 14.35
C THR A 65 -24.46 -0.81 14.28
N PHE A 66 -25.00 -1.03 13.08
CA PHE A 66 -26.46 -1.03 12.84
C PHE A 66 -27.07 -2.43 12.77
N TYR A 67 -26.27 -3.45 12.45
CA TYR A 67 -26.74 -4.81 12.21
C TYR A 67 -25.83 -5.87 12.87
N PRO A 68 -25.49 -5.76 14.17
CA PRO A 68 -24.53 -6.65 14.81
C PRO A 68 -24.94 -8.13 14.72
N ASN A 69 -26.24 -8.43 14.75
CA ASN A 69 -26.79 -9.79 14.62
C ASN A 69 -26.41 -10.49 13.30
N VAL A 70 -26.16 -9.72 12.24
CA VAL A 70 -25.76 -10.25 10.92
C VAL A 70 -24.36 -10.87 10.98
N LEU A 71 -23.46 -10.33 11.80
CA LEU A 71 -22.10 -10.83 11.96
C LEU A 71 -22.03 -12.15 12.72
N TYR A 72 -23.08 -12.52 13.48
CA TYR A 72 -23.14 -13.81 14.19
C TYR A 72 -23.65 -14.96 13.31
N ASN A 73 -24.10 -14.69 12.09
CA ASN A 73 -24.42 -15.74 11.13
C ASN A 73 -23.12 -16.39 10.63
N SER A 74 -22.97 -17.71 10.82
CA SER A 74 -21.75 -18.45 10.52
C SER A 74 -21.26 -18.27 9.09
N THR A 75 -22.15 -18.34 8.09
CA THR A 75 -21.78 -18.17 6.68
C THR A 75 -21.29 -16.76 6.39
N ILE A 76 -21.99 -15.76 6.95
CA ILE A 76 -21.65 -14.34 6.73
C ILE A 76 -20.31 -14.04 7.38
N CYS A 77 -20.10 -14.50 8.61
CA CYS A 77 -18.85 -14.38 9.33
C CYS A 77 -17.63 -14.97 8.58
N ILE A 78 -17.75 -16.16 7.97
CA ILE A 78 -16.69 -16.74 7.12
C ILE A 78 -16.33 -15.79 5.97
N ILE A 79 -17.35 -15.23 5.31
CA ILE A 79 -17.17 -14.25 4.22
C ILE A 79 -16.48 -12.98 4.74
N PHE A 80 -16.88 -12.48 5.90
CA PHE A 80 -16.25 -11.31 6.51
C PHE A 80 -14.80 -11.56 6.87
N ASN A 81 -14.44 -12.73 7.41
CA ASN A 81 -13.06 -13.11 7.71
C ASN A 81 -12.18 -13.14 6.45
N TYR A 82 -12.73 -13.66 5.34
CA TYR A 82 -12.03 -13.64 4.06
C TYR A 82 -11.78 -12.21 3.56
N PHE A 83 -12.84 -11.40 3.53
CA PHE A 83 -12.76 -10.01 3.08
C PHE A 83 -12.07 -9.08 4.08
N GLU A 84 -11.79 -9.54 5.29
CA GLU A 84 -10.89 -8.84 6.21
C GLU A 84 -9.45 -8.98 5.73
N VAL A 85 -9.03 -10.19 5.37
CA VAL A 85 -7.63 -10.46 4.99
C VAL A 85 -7.34 -10.00 3.57
N MET A 86 -8.24 -10.30 2.64
CA MET A 86 -7.99 -10.13 1.21
C MET A 86 -7.65 -8.68 0.84
N PRO A 87 -8.48 -7.66 1.13
CA PRO A 87 -8.20 -6.27 0.75
C PRO A 87 -6.96 -5.70 1.46
N ASN A 88 -6.78 -6.01 2.76
CA ASN A 88 -5.61 -5.60 3.53
C ASN A 88 -4.32 -6.17 2.94
N LEU A 89 -4.34 -7.44 2.56
CA LEU A 89 -3.23 -8.08 1.86
C LEU A 89 -2.98 -7.44 0.48
N GLN A 90 -4.02 -7.06 -0.26
CA GLN A 90 -3.83 -6.40 -1.56
C GLN A 90 -3.12 -5.05 -1.43
N VAL A 91 -3.41 -4.25 -0.40
CA VAL A 91 -2.68 -2.99 -0.15
C VAL A 91 -1.20 -3.28 0.08
N SER A 92 -0.91 -4.25 0.94
CA SER A 92 0.45 -4.65 1.29
C SER A 92 1.24 -5.15 0.07
N LEU A 93 0.62 -6.02 -0.74
CA LEU A 93 1.22 -6.57 -1.95
C LEU A 93 1.36 -5.52 -3.06
N ALA A 94 0.47 -4.52 -3.15
CA ALA A 94 0.63 -3.42 -4.10
C ALA A 94 1.84 -2.54 -3.75
N ILE A 95 2.15 -2.33 -2.46
CA ILE A 95 3.39 -1.67 -2.02
C ILE A 95 4.62 -2.51 -2.41
N VAL A 96 4.56 -3.83 -2.20
CA VAL A 96 5.62 -4.76 -2.63
C VAL A 96 5.82 -4.70 -4.14
N GLU A 97 4.74 -4.72 -4.92
CA GLU A 97 4.77 -4.64 -6.38
C GLU A 97 5.46 -3.35 -6.86
N ALA A 98 5.10 -2.21 -6.27
CA ALA A 98 5.75 -0.93 -6.54
C ALA A 98 7.26 -0.98 -6.23
N SER A 99 7.64 -1.64 -5.14
CA SER A 99 9.05 -1.84 -4.75
C SER A 99 9.80 -2.74 -5.71
N VAL A 100 9.21 -3.85 -6.13
CA VAL A 100 9.78 -4.78 -7.12
C VAL A 100 9.93 -4.10 -8.46
N ASN A 101 8.89 -3.46 -8.99
CA ASN A 101 8.96 -2.75 -10.28
C ASN A 101 10.08 -1.70 -10.28
N ARG A 102 10.24 -1.01 -9.16
CA ARG A 102 11.29 -0.02 -9.03
C ARG A 102 12.69 -0.63 -8.95
N MET A 103 12.85 -1.68 -8.16
CA MET A 103 14.09 -2.44 -8.08
C MET A 103 14.48 -2.92 -9.48
N CYS A 104 13.52 -3.50 -10.22
CA CYS A 104 13.71 -3.94 -11.59
C CYS A 104 14.13 -2.81 -12.53
N SER A 105 13.45 -1.68 -12.51
CA SER A 105 13.76 -0.54 -13.38
C SER A 105 15.07 0.17 -13.05
N THR A 106 15.52 0.13 -11.80
CA THR A 106 16.75 0.80 -11.34
C THR A 106 17.97 -0.11 -11.52
N VAL A 107 17.92 -1.33 -10.98
CA VAL A 107 19.06 -2.26 -10.99
C VAL A 107 19.24 -2.86 -12.38
N TYR A 108 18.15 -3.33 -13.01
CA TYR A 108 18.18 -3.95 -14.32
C TYR A 108 17.81 -2.97 -15.44
N HIS A 109 18.33 -1.75 -15.37
CA HIS A 109 18.07 -0.68 -16.34
C HIS A 109 18.38 -1.08 -17.81
N THR A 110 19.27 -2.05 -18.03
CA THR A 110 19.63 -2.61 -19.35
C THR A 110 18.59 -3.57 -19.94
N LYS A 111 17.60 -4.00 -19.15
CA LYS A 111 16.54 -4.93 -19.59
C LYS A 111 15.25 -4.15 -19.89
N PRO A 112 14.98 -3.76 -21.15
CA PRO A 112 13.87 -2.87 -21.47
C PRO A 112 12.49 -3.50 -21.16
N PHE A 113 12.37 -4.83 -21.24
CA PHE A 113 11.15 -5.56 -20.92
C PHE A 113 10.58 -5.22 -19.54
N LEU A 114 11.44 -5.12 -18.52
CA LEU A 114 11.06 -4.85 -17.13
C LEU A 114 10.52 -3.42 -16.91
N ARG A 115 10.60 -2.56 -17.92
CA ARG A 115 10.10 -1.18 -17.89
C ARG A 115 8.86 -1.00 -18.78
N THR A 116 8.33 -2.09 -19.33
CA THR A 116 7.15 -2.06 -20.20
C THR A 116 5.86 -2.09 -19.38
N LYS A 117 4.78 -1.57 -19.97
CA LYS A 117 3.43 -1.67 -19.39
C LYS A 117 2.97 -3.12 -19.27
N LYS A 118 3.38 -3.98 -20.22
CA LYS A 118 3.07 -5.41 -20.21
C LYS A 118 3.60 -6.10 -18.96
N TRP A 119 4.85 -5.82 -18.59
CA TRP A 119 5.44 -6.33 -17.36
C TRP A 119 4.67 -5.87 -16.12
N ALA A 120 4.35 -4.58 -16.04
CA ALA A 120 3.55 -4.04 -14.93
C ALA A 120 2.17 -4.72 -14.83
N THR A 121 1.48 -4.93 -15.95
CA THR A 121 0.19 -5.65 -15.95
C THR A 121 0.32 -7.09 -15.46
N ILE A 122 1.40 -7.79 -15.83
CA ILE A 122 1.68 -9.14 -15.31
C ILE A 122 1.92 -9.09 -13.80
N CYS A 123 2.70 -8.12 -13.30
CA CYS A 123 2.92 -7.93 -11.87
C CYS A 123 1.61 -7.69 -11.12
N ILE A 124 0.76 -6.77 -11.59
CA ILE A 124 -0.57 -6.52 -11.02
C ILE A 124 -1.40 -7.80 -10.99
N ALA A 125 -1.52 -8.50 -12.12
CA ALA A 125 -2.29 -9.74 -12.18
C ALA A 125 -1.76 -10.79 -11.18
N SER A 126 -0.44 -10.95 -11.10
CA SER A 126 0.19 -11.88 -10.15
C SER A 126 -0.04 -11.49 -8.69
N GLN A 127 -0.04 -10.19 -8.38
CA GLN A 127 -0.32 -9.66 -7.04
C GLN A 127 -1.75 -9.96 -6.63
N TRP A 128 -2.74 -9.67 -7.49
CA TRP A 128 -4.14 -9.95 -7.19
C TRP A 128 -4.41 -11.44 -7.01
N SER A 129 -3.88 -12.28 -7.91
CA SER A 129 -3.99 -13.74 -7.77
C SER A 129 -3.34 -14.23 -6.47
N THR A 130 -2.17 -13.72 -6.12
CA THR A 130 -1.48 -14.09 -4.87
C THR A 130 -2.30 -13.68 -3.65
N GLY A 131 -2.84 -12.46 -3.62
CA GLY A 131 -3.67 -12.00 -2.51
C GLY A 131 -4.96 -12.79 -2.33
N ILE A 132 -5.59 -13.21 -3.45
CA ILE A 132 -6.77 -14.09 -3.42
C ILE A 132 -6.38 -15.46 -2.84
N ILE A 133 -5.34 -16.10 -3.39
CA ILE A 133 -4.92 -17.45 -2.99
C ILE A 133 -4.48 -17.49 -1.52
N LEU A 134 -3.66 -16.53 -1.08
CA LEU A 134 -3.18 -16.46 0.30
C LEU A 134 -4.29 -16.09 1.30
N SER A 135 -5.45 -15.61 0.85
CA SER A 135 -6.58 -15.36 1.75
C SER A 135 -7.44 -16.60 1.97
N LEU A 136 -7.38 -17.61 1.09
CA LEU A 136 -8.22 -18.82 1.17
C LEU A 136 -8.07 -19.64 2.46
N PRO A 137 -6.88 -19.79 3.09
CA PRO A 137 -6.79 -20.54 4.34
C PRO A 137 -7.71 -20.01 5.45
N THR A 138 -8.08 -18.72 5.41
CA THR A 138 -8.96 -18.12 6.42
C THR A 138 -10.37 -18.71 6.44
N ILE A 139 -10.84 -19.24 5.29
CA ILE A 139 -12.18 -19.85 5.14
C ILE A 139 -12.16 -21.37 5.19
N LEU A 140 -11.07 -22.02 4.75
CA LEU A 140 -11.04 -23.48 4.58
C LEU A 140 -10.86 -24.24 5.91
N PHE A 141 -10.30 -23.58 6.92
CA PHE A 141 -9.95 -24.19 8.20
C PHE A 141 -10.81 -23.63 9.35
N ASP A 142 -12.05 -23.23 9.07
CA ASP A 142 -12.95 -22.66 10.07
C ASP A 142 -13.72 -23.74 10.84
N GLU A 143 -13.38 -23.93 12.11
CA GLU A 143 -14.15 -24.77 13.03
C GLU A 143 -15.35 -23.98 13.58
N SER A 144 -16.47 -24.08 12.87
CA SER A 144 -17.90 -23.88 13.23
C SER A 144 -18.38 -22.71 14.13
N ASN A 145 -17.52 -21.90 14.77
CA ASN A 145 -17.92 -20.97 15.83
C ASN A 145 -17.42 -19.53 15.66
N CYS A 146 -17.04 -19.09 14.45
CA CYS A 146 -16.61 -17.70 14.17
C CYS A 146 -15.48 -17.16 15.07
N GLY A 147 -14.87 -18.04 15.87
CA GLY A 147 -13.83 -17.70 16.81
C GLY A 147 -12.52 -17.65 16.08
N GLU A 148 -11.86 -16.50 16.11
CA GLU A 148 -10.57 -16.36 15.47
C GLU A 148 -9.50 -17.14 16.26
N GLN A 149 -9.07 -18.28 15.70
CA GLN A 149 -8.02 -19.14 16.26
C GLN A 149 -6.64 -18.47 16.17
N LEU A 150 -5.75 -18.78 17.13
CA LEU A 150 -4.42 -18.16 17.22
C LEU A 150 -3.59 -18.32 15.94
N TRP A 151 -3.63 -19.48 15.29
CA TRP A 151 -2.86 -19.71 14.05
C TRP A 151 -3.30 -18.77 12.93
N ARG A 152 -4.59 -18.39 12.85
CA ARG A 152 -5.09 -17.42 11.85
C ARG A 152 -4.54 -16.04 12.10
N ARG A 153 -4.48 -15.62 13.36
CA ARG A 153 -3.90 -14.32 13.76
C ARG A 153 -2.43 -14.24 13.40
N ILE A 154 -1.67 -15.29 13.72
CA ILE A 154 -0.25 -15.42 13.34
C ILE A 154 -0.12 -15.40 11.81
N TYR A 155 -0.96 -16.16 11.10
CA TYR A 155 -0.95 -16.23 9.65
C TYR A 155 -1.20 -14.86 9.00
N LYS A 156 -2.26 -14.16 9.42
CA LYS A 156 -2.60 -12.79 8.99
C LYS A 156 -1.42 -11.85 9.18
N PHE A 157 -0.82 -11.83 10.37
CA PHE A 157 0.33 -10.99 10.66
C PHE A 157 1.53 -11.30 9.74
N ILE A 158 1.79 -12.58 9.50
CA ILE A 158 2.89 -13.00 8.61
C ILE A 158 2.65 -12.52 7.17
N ILE A 159 1.47 -12.78 6.61
CA ILE A 159 1.21 -12.48 5.19
C ILE A 159 0.96 -11.00 4.91
N ILE A 160 0.34 -10.26 5.84
CA ILE A 160 0.02 -8.83 5.67
C ILE A 160 1.24 -7.97 6.02
N VAL A 161 1.97 -8.30 7.08
CA VAL A 161 3.03 -7.43 7.61
C VAL A 161 4.42 -8.01 7.34
N ILE A 162 4.73 -9.19 7.84
CA ILE A 162 6.12 -9.70 7.88
C ILE A 162 6.68 -9.96 6.47
N ILE A 163 5.97 -10.74 5.64
CA ILE A 163 6.44 -11.09 4.30
C ILE A 163 6.58 -9.84 3.41
N PRO A 164 5.57 -8.96 3.27
CA PRO A 164 5.71 -7.72 2.53
C PRO A 164 6.87 -6.85 3.05
N SER A 165 7.08 -6.84 4.36
CA SER A 165 8.15 -6.08 4.98
C SER A 165 9.54 -6.55 4.60
N ILE A 166 9.77 -7.87 4.65
CA ILE A 166 11.04 -8.46 4.26
C ILE A 166 11.33 -8.20 2.79
N ILE A 167 10.34 -8.38 1.91
CA ILE A 167 10.52 -8.16 0.47
C ILE A 167 10.84 -6.69 0.18
N CYS A 168 10.08 -5.75 0.77
CA CYS A 168 10.34 -4.32 0.62
C CYS A 168 11.73 -3.92 1.13
N LEU A 169 12.15 -4.45 2.28
CA LEU A 169 13.46 -4.20 2.85
C LEU A 169 14.58 -4.69 1.91
N VAL A 170 14.48 -5.94 1.44
CA VAL A 170 15.47 -6.53 0.52
C VAL A 170 15.56 -5.73 -0.77
N ASN A 171 14.43 -5.34 -1.37
CA ASN A 171 14.39 -4.50 -2.57
C ASN A 171 15.05 -3.13 -2.33
N ASN A 172 14.74 -2.47 -1.22
CA ASN A 172 15.34 -1.18 -0.87
C ASN A 172 16.85 -1.28 -0.64
N ILE A 173 17.33 -2.35 0.02
CA ILE A 173 18.76 -2.61 0.19
C ILE A 173 19.44 -2.81 -1.17
N MET A 174 18.82 -3.56 -2.09
CA MET A 174 19.37 -3.77 -3.43
C MET A 174 19.46 -2.45 -4.22
N ILE A 175 18.40 -1.64 -4.20
CA ILE A 175 18.40 -0.32 -4.85
C ILE A 175 19.49 0.56 -4.23
N PHE A 176 19.60 0.61 -2.90
CA PHE A 176 20.61 1.42 -2.21
C PHE A 176 22.04 1.00 -2.57
N LYS A 177 22.34 -0.30 -2.53
CA LYS A 177 23.64 -0.86 -2.92
C LYS A 177 23.98 -0.50 -4.37
N TYR A 178 23.00 -0.62 -5.28
CA TYR A 178 23.18 -0.29 -6.68
C TYR A 178 23.45 1.20 -6.90
N VAL A 179 22.63 2.09 -6.30
CA VAL A 179 22.80 3.54 -6.41
C VAL A 179 24.17 3.96 -5.86
N ARG A 180 24.58 3.45 -4.70
CA ARG A 180 25.90 3.73 -4.12
C ARG A 180 27.04 3.24 -5.00
N SER A 181 26.94 2.02 -5.54
CA SER A 181 27.94 1.48 -6.48
C SER A 181 28.04 2.34 -7.74
N SER A 182 26.91 2.78 -8.29
CA SER A 182 26.86 3.65 -9.46
C SER A 182 27.47 5.02 -9.18
N THR A 183 27.14 5.65 -8.05
CA THR A 183 27.70 6.96 -7.66
C THR A 183 29.22 6.87 -7.48
N ASN A 184 29.73 5.83 -6.84
CA ASN A 184 31.18 5.64 -6.66
C ASN A 184 31.91 5.48 -8.01
N ARG A 185 31.35 4.68 -8.94
CA ARG A 185 31.91 4.54 -10.30
C ARG A 185 31.94 5.87 -11.04
N ILE A 186 30.87 6.66 -10.91
CA ILE A 186 30.78 7.97 -11.56
C ILE A 186 31.79 8.94 -10.97
N GLN A 187 32.02 8.95 -9.65
CA GLN A 187 33.06 9.76 -9.02
C GLN A 187 34.48 9.39 -9.52
N THR A 188 34.79 8.10 -9.61
CA THR A 188 36.10 7.66 -10.15
C THR A 188 36.27 7.94 -11.65
N SER A 189 35.18 7.93 -12.44
CA SER A 189 35.22 8.32 -13.85
C SER A 189 35.26 9.85 -14.04
N LEU A 190 34.72 10.61 -13.09
CA LEU A 190 34.68 12.08 -13.08
C LEU A 190 36.06 12.70 -12.78
N GLU A 191 36.85 12.10 -11.91
CA GLU A 191 38.25 12.51 -11.71
C GLU A 191 39.08 12.36 -13.00
N ASN A 192 38.64 11.51 -13.92
CA ASN A 192 39.36 11.18 -15.16
C ASN A 192 38.79 11.86 -16.43
N ALA A 193 37.58 12.46 -16.41
CA ALA A 193 36.91 12.95 -17.62
C ALA A 193 36.50 14.44 -17.52
N LYS A 194 37.18 15.32 -18.28
CA LYS A 194 36.94 16.78 -18.41
C LYS A 194 35.62 17.19 -19.11
N ASN A 195 34.63 16.32 -19.27
CA ASN A 195 33.42 16.60 -20.05
C ASN A 195 32.19 16.93 -19.19
N ASN A 196 31.93 18.22 -19.01
CA ASN A 196 30.90 18.79 -18.12
C ASN A 196 29.43 18.49 -18.51
N GLN A 197 29.12 18.10 -19.77
CA GLN A 197 27.72 17.98 -20.22
C GLN A 197 27.06 16.63 -19.92
N GLN A 198 27.78 15.50 -20.06
CA GLN A 198 27.24 14.19 -19.64
C GLN A 198 27.15 14.06 -18.11
N GLN A 199 27.96 14.84 -17.38
CA GLN A 199 27.99 14.92 -15.93
C GLN A 199 26.68 15.45 -15.32
N HIS A 200 26.11 16.51 -15.89
CA HIS A 200 24.85 17.08 -15.36
C HIS A 200 23.64 16.14 -15.53
N GLN A 201 23.57 15.41 -16.64
CA GLN A 201 22.44 14.49 -16.90
C GLN A 201 22.45 13.28 -15.96
N HIS A 202 23.61 12.68 -15.70
CA HIS A 202 23.71 11.52 -14.81
C HIS A 202 23.58 11.88 -13.33
N GLN A 203 24.12 13.01 -12.87
CA GLN A 203 23.89 13.48 -11.50
C GLN A 203 22.41 13.80 -11.23
N HIS A 204 21.70 14.36 -12.20
CA HIS A 204 20.27 14.64 -12.08
C HIS A 204 19.44 13.35 -11.96
N LEU A 205 19.80 12.30 -12.71
CA LEU A 205 19.13 11.00 -12.65
C LEU A 205 19.30 10.34 -11.26
N SER A 206 20.52 10.35 -10.72
CA SER A 206 20.84 9.79 -9.40
C SER A 206 20.10 10.50 -8.26
N ARG A 207 19.97 11.84 -8.30
CA ARG A 207 19.21 12.60 -7.30
C ARG A 207 17.72 12.28 -7.33
N ARG A 208 17.13 12.17 -8.52
CA ARG A 208 15.71 11.80 -8.68
C ARG A 208 15.46 10.39 -8.12
N ASP A 209 16.32 9.44 -8.43
CA ASP A 209 16.19 8.06 -7.96
C ASP A 209 16.37 7.99 -6.43
N LEU A 210 17.26 8.79 -5.84
CA LEU A 210 17.41 8.84 -4.38
C LEU A 210 16.21 9.48 -3.68
N HIS A 211 15.64 10.56 -4.25
CA HIS A 211 14.42 11.18 -3.73
C HIS A 211 13.24 10.22 -3.74
N LEU A 212 13.06 9.48 -4.85
CA LEU A 212 12.05 8.44 -4.92
C LEU A 212 12.30 7.36 -3.85
N LEU A 213 13.57 7.04 -3.51
CA LEU A 213 13.93 5.94 -2.60
C LEU A 213 13.47 6.27 -1.20
N ARG A 214 13.78 7.50 -0.79
CA ARG A 214 13.27 8.06 0.46
C ARG A 214 11.75 8.01 0.53
N HIS A 215 11.05 8.43 -0.52
CA HIS A 215 9.59 8.39 -0.56
C HIS A 215 9.03 6.97 -0.33
N MET A 216 9.60 5.98 -1.00
CA MET A 216 9.18 4.58 -0.86
C MET A 216 9.45 4.00 0.52
N ILE A 217 10.60 4.33 1.12
CA ILE A 217 10.91 3.92 2.49
C ILE A 217 9.89 4.55 3.44
N VAL A 218 9.55 5.82 3.27
CA VAL A 218 8.58 6.53 4.11
C VAL A 218 7.19 5.89 4.01
N MET A 219 6.67 5.68 2.79
CA MET A 219 5.40 4.96 2.57
C MET A 219 5.39 3.60 3.27
N PHE A 220 6.45 2.83 3.09
CA PHE A 220 6.57 1.51 3.69
C PHE A 220 6.64 1.57 5.23
N CYS A 221 7.37 2.52 5.81
CA CYS A 221 7.40 2.72 7.26
C CYS A 221 6.04 3.13 7.82
N ILE A 222 5.30 3.99 7.12
CA ILE A 222 3.94 4.42 7.51
C ILE A 222 3.01 3.20 7.52
N PHE A 223 3.07 2.37 6.47
CA PHE A 223 2.33 1.11 6.42
C PHE A 223 2.67 0.19 7.61
N VAL A 224 3.95 -0.08 7.88
CA VAL A 224 4.35 -0.98 8.99
C VAL A 224 3.89 -0.42 10.34
N VAL A 225 4.09 0.87 10.60
CA VAL A 225 3.66 1.51 11.85
C VAL A 225 2.14 1.51 11.98
N GLY A 226 1.42 1.68 10.87
CA GLY A 226 -0.04 1.65 10.82
C GLY A 226 -0.64 0.28 11.13
N TRP A 227 -0.14 -0.74 10.45
CA TRP A 227 -0.78 -2.07 10.41
C TRP A 227 -0.19 -3.08 11.39
N SER A 228 1.04 -2.88 11.87
CA SER A 228 1.64 -3.80 12.85
C SER A 228 0.88 -3.82 14.18
N PRO A 229 0.46 -2.70 14.80
CA PRO A 229 -0.16 -2.72 16.12
C PRO A 229 -1.40 -3.59 16.20
N ILE A 230 -2.33 -3.49 15.24
CA ILE A 230 -3.56 -4.30 15.23
C ILE A 230 -3.28 -5.80 15.03
N ASN A 231 -2.35 -6.14 14.13
CA ASN A 231 -2.00 -7.54 13.83
C ASN A 231 -1.09 -8.16 14.90
N LEU A 232 -0.25 -7.37 15.56
CA LEU A 232 0.62 -7.84 16.64
C LEU A 232 -0.17 -8.01 17.93
N TYR A 233 -1.10 -7.10 18.22
CA TYR A 233 -2.04 -7.22 19.32
C TYR A 233 -2.83 -8.54 19.26
N SER A 234 -3.36 -8.88 18.08
CA SER A 234 -4.18 -10.08 17.91
C SER A 234 -3.39 -11.37 18.24
N VAL A 235 -2.08 -11.37 18.02
CA VAL A 235 -1.18 -12.50 18.33
C VAL A 235 -0.82 -12.61 19.81
N PHE A 236 -0.46 -11.51 20.48
CA PHE A 236 0.14 -11.56 21.81
C PHE A 236 -0.83 -11.45 22.98
N VAL A 237 -2.06 -10.97 22.75
CA VAL A 237 -2.97 -10.65 23.85
C VAL A 237 -4.17 -11.59 23.86
N ASN A 238 -4.31 -12.34 24.95
CA ASN A 238 -5.57 -12.99 25.27
C ASN A 238 -6.66 -11.91 25.39
N VAL A 239 -7.68 -12.03 24.54
CA VAL A 239 -8.73 -11.03 24.22
C VAL A 239 -9.44 -10.43 25.46
N GLY A 240 -9.28 -11.02 26.65
CA GLY A 240 -9.91 -10.56 27.89
C GLY A 240 -9.19 -9.47 28.69
N SER A 241 -7.97 -9.05 28.33
CA SER A 241 -7.16 -8.14 29.18
C SER A 241 -7.04 -6.69 28.69
N ILE A 242 -7.53 -6.38 27.48
CA ILE A 242 -7.36 -5.05 26.86
C ILE A 242 -8.72 -4.41 26.59
N THR A 243 -8.79 -3.10 26.83
CA THR A 243 -10.00 -2.32 26.64
C THR A 243 -10.33 -2.20 25.15
N SER A 244 -11.62 -2.26 24.80
CA SER A 244 -12.10 -2.07 23.43
C SER A 244 -11.59 -0.78 22.79
N THR A 245 -11.36 0.26 23.59
CA THR A 245 -10.80 1.55 23.17
C THR A 245 -9.40 1.41 22.55
N ILE A 246 -8.52 0.59 23.11
CA ILE A 246 -7.16 0.38 22.56
C ILE A 246 -7.23 -0.30 21.19
N VAL A 247 -8.11 -1.29 21.04
CA VAL A 247 -8.33 -1.97 19.76
C VAL A 247 -8.83 -0.99 18.70
N SER A 248 -9.81 -0.14 19.04
CA SER A 248 -10.31 0.90 18.14
C SER A 248 -9.21 1.91 17.75
N ILE A 249 -8.31 2.27 18.66
CA ILE A 249 -7.17 3.14 18.35
C ILE A 249 -6.21 2.48 17.35
N PHE A 250 -5.91 1.18 17.50
CA PHE A 250 -5.05 0.46 16.56
C PHE A 250 -5.68 0.32 15.18
N ILE A 251 -6.99 0.08 15.10
CA ILE A 251 -7.72 0.07 13.82
C ILE A 251 -7.66 1.47 13.17
N LEU A 252 -7.93 2.52 13.95
CA LEU A 252 -7.88 3.90 13.49
C LEU A 252 -6.49 4.28 12.96
N LEU A 253 -5.43 3.79 13.61
CA LEU A 253 -4.05 3.99 13.18
C LEU A 253 -3.78 3.32 11.81
N GLY A 254 -4.33 2.13 11.58
CA GLY A 254 -4.30 1.47 10.27
C GLY A 254 -4.98 2.30 9.18
N ASP A 255 -6.19 2.79 9.44
CA ASP A 255 -6.94 3.61 8.47
C ASP A 255 -6.28 4.96 8.21
N LEU A 256 -5.71 5.58 9.25
CA LEU A 256 -4.93 6.80 9.11
C LEU A 256 -3.67 6.55 8.27
N SER A 257 -2.98 5.42 8.46
CA SER A 257 -1.81 5.07 7.64
C SER A 257 -2.18 4.93 6.16
N LEU A 258 -3.32 4.30 5.86
CA LEU A 258 -3.83 4.16 4.50
C LEU A 258 -4.13 5.53 3.88
N LEU A 259 -4.76 6.44 4.63
CA LEU A 259 -5.04 7.80 4.19
C LEU A 259 -3.75 8.57 3.90
N ILE A 260 -2.75 8.46 4.78
CA ILE A 260 -1.44 9.11 4.62
C ILE A 260 -0.73 8.56 3.38
N ASP A 261 -0.76 7.24 3.16
CA ASP A 261 -0.15 6.61 2.00
C ASP A 261 -0.78 7.12 0.70
N ILE A 262 -2.10 7.17 0.59
CA ILE A 262 -2.78 7.73 -0.59
C ILE A 262 -2.48 9.23 -0.76
N SER A 263 -2.42 9.99 0.34
CA SER A 263 -2.06 11.41 0.30
C SER A 263 -0.62 11.62 -0.19
N ASN A 264 0.31 10.79 0.25
CA ASN A 264 1.71 10.82 -0.19
C ASN A 264 1.84 10.53 -1.68
N LEU A 265 1.12 9.55 -2.22
CA LEU A 265 1.11 9.29 -3.68
C LEU A 265 0.73 10.53 -4.49
N PHE A 266 -0.27 11.29 -4.01
CA PHE A 266 -0.66 12.55 -4.63
C PHE A 266 0.45 13.61 -4.55
N LEU A 267 1.08 13.77 -3.38
CA LEU A 267 2.14 14.75 -3.17
C LEU A 267 3.38 14.49 -4.03
N TYR A 268 3.68 13.23 -4.36
CA TYR A 268 4.88 12.89 -5.11
C TYR A 268 4.65 12.76 -6.63
N ASN A 269 3.40 12.73 -7.12
CA ASN A 269 3.12 12.78 -8.56
C ASN A 269 3.08 14.21 -9.10
N HIS A 270 4.24 14.70 -9.56
CA HIS A 270 4.36 16.06 -10.11
C HIS A 270 3.49 16.30 -11.36
N GLU A 271 3.37 15.32 -12.26
CA GLU A 271 2.60 15.51 -13.51
C GLU A 271 1.10 15.68 -13.22
N LEU A 272 0.57 14.88 -12.30
CA LEU A 272 -0.83 14.94 -11.93
C LEU A 272 -1.15 16.24 -11.16
N ARG A 273 -0.30 16.63 -10.20
CA ARG A 273 -0.45 17.92 -9.49
C ARG A 273 -0.43 19.09 -10.45
N ARG A 274 0.47 19.09 -11.43
CA ARG A 274 0.54 20.11 -12.46
C ARG A 274 -0.76 20.16 -13.28
N TYR A 275 -1.29 19.01 -13.67
CA TYR A 275 -2.56 18.92 -14.41
C TYR A 275 -3.74 19.49 -13.61
N PHE A 276 -3.87 19.14 -12.34
CA PHE A 276 -4.91 19.71 -11.48
C PHE A 276 -4.75 21.22 -11.32
N ARG A 277 -3.52 21.71 -11.10
CA ARG A 277 -3.24 23.14 -11.01
C ARG A 277 -3.62 23.87 -12.29
N GLU A 278 -3.25 23.35 -13.46
CA GLU A 278 -3.58 23.95 -14.75
C GLU A 278 -5.08 23.95 -15.04
N LYS A 279 -5.83 22.90 -14.67
CA LYS A 279 -7.29 22.82 -14.86
C LYS A 279 -8.07 23.70 -13.88
N ILE A 280 -7.64 23.78 -12.63
CA ILE A 280 -8.30 24.58 -11.58
C ILE A 280 -8.01 26.07 -11.80
N CYS A 281 -6.75 26.44 -12.06
CA CYS A 281 -6.36 27.84 -12.26
C CYS A 281 -6.82 28.44 -13.60
N ARG A 282 -7.25 27.65 -14.59
CA ARG A 282 -7.81 28.16 -15.87
C ARG A 282 -9.33 28.33 -15.87
N ARG A 283 -10.01 27.98 -14.77
CA ARG A 283 -11.47 28.16 -14.62
C ARG A 283 -11.86 29.39 -13.79
N HIS A 284 -10.88 30.18 -13.38
CA HIS A 284 -11.03 31.53 -12.83
C HIS A 284 -10.28 32.52 -13.71
#